data_AF-A0A8C3MEZ1-F1
#
_entry.id   AF-A0A8C3MEZ1-F1
#
_cell.length_a   1.000
_cell.length_b   1.000
_cell.length_c   1.000
_cell.angle_alpha   90.00
_cell.angle_beta   90.00
_cell.angle_gamma   90.00
#
_symmetry.space_group_name_H-M   'P 1'
#
loop_
_entity.id
_entity.type
_entity.pdbx_description
1 polymer ?
#
loop_
_entity_poly.entity_id
_entity_poly.type
_entity_poly.pdbx_seq_one_letter_code
_entity_poly.pdbx_strand_id
1 'polypeptide(L)'
;MKLFLLICLLVSCCCRVGAVNREYYIGIRETVWNYAPGNANAISGQLFAEEEQAEVFLKRGPHRIGNTYKKAIYIQYTNHLYDVIVEKPSWLGFLGPIIKGEVGDSITIHLKNFASRNYTLHPHGVRYTKENEGKLDSIPDQNLSKVNRPFECKWYSSIREKTGQVKRDLN
;
A
#
# COMPACT_ATOMS: atom_id res chain seq x y z
N MET A 1 25.85 35.01 -31.25
CA MET A 1 26.08 33.59 -30.91
C MET A 1 26.22 33.32 -29.40
N LYS A 2 26.85 34.21 -28.60
CA LYS A 2 27.02 34.00 -27.14
C LYS A 2 25.73 34.07 -26.31
N LEU A 3 24.73 34.86 -26.74
CA LEU A 3 23.46 35.03 -26.02
C LEU A 3 22.52 33.82 -26.12
N PHE A 4 22.52 33.12 -27.26
CA PHE A 4 21.72 31.89 -27.45
C PHE A 4 22.23 30.72 -26.62
N LEU A 5 23.56 30.59 -26.48
CA LEU A 5 24.18 29.60 -25.60
C LEU A 5 23.88 29.86 -24.12
N LEU A 6 23.79 31.13 -23.71
CA LEU A 6 23.44 31.52 -22.34
C LEU A 6 21.97 31.20 -22.01
N ILE A 7 21.06 31.41 -22.97
CA ILE A 7 19.64 31.07 -22.83
C ILE A 7 19.45 29.55 -22.78
N CYS A 8 20.17 28.77 -23.61
CA CYS A 8 20.14 27.31 -23.53
C CYS A 8 20.70 26.76 -22.21
N LEU A 9 21.74 27.38 -21.64
CA LEU A 9 22.27 27.03 -20.31
C LEU A 9 21.29 27.37 -19.18
N LEU A 10 20.56 28.49 -19.28
CA LEU A 10 19.54 28.89 -18.30
C LEU A 10 18.28 28.02 -18.37
N VAL A 11 17.86 27.60 -19.56
CA VAL A 11 16.73 26.65 -19.76
C VAL A 11 17.11 25.24 -19.30
N SER A 12 18.35 24.80 -19.52
CA SER A 12 18.87 23.51 -19.03
C SER A 12 18.93 23.45 -17.49
N CYS A 13 19.10 24.59 -16.81
CA CYS A 13 19.11 24.66 -15.35
C CYS A 13 17.71 24.46 -14.72
N CYS A 14 16.64 24.68 -15.48
CA CYS A 14 15.26 24.65 -14.94
C CYS A 14 14.65 23.24 -14.84
N CYS A 15 15.27 22.22 -15.45
CA CYS A 15 14.81 20.83 -15.37
C CYS A 15 15.59 20.03 -14.32
N ARG A 16 15.78 20.56 -13.11
CA ARG A 16 16.21 19.73 -11.98
C ARG A 16 15.01 18.90 -11.53
N VAL A 17 14.95 17.65 -11.98
CA VAL A 17 14.12 16.62 -11.34
C VAL A 17 14.66 16.48 -9.92
N GLY A 18 14.00 17.13 -8.97
CA GLY A 18 14.37 17.11 -7.56
C GLY A 18 13.70 15.95 -6.85
N ALA A 19 14.43 15.30 -5.94
CA ALA A 19 13.86 14.36 -4.99
C ALA A 19 12.70 15.02 -4.22
N VAL A 20 11.53 14.36 -4.20
CA VAL A 20 10.33 14.83 -3.49
C VAL A 20 10.09 13.99 -2.25
N ASN A 21 9.69 14.64 -1.16
CA ASN A 21 9.16 13.96 0.02
C ASN A 21 7.66 13.71 -0.18
N ARG A 22 7.26 12.45 -0.19
CA ARG A 22 5.87 12.01 -0.34
C ARG A 22 5.34 11.48 0.98
N GLU A 23 4.26 12.05 1.46
CA GLU A 23 3.63 11.67 2.72
C GLU A 23 2.33 10.91 2.48
N TYR A 24 2.13 9.83 3.24
CA TYR A 24 0.92 9.02 3.21
C TYR A 24 0.42 8.77 4.63
N TYR A 25 -0.86 9.02 4.87
CA TYR A 25 -1.53 8.70 6.13
C TYR A 25 -2.30 7.40 5.94
N ILE A 26 -1.92 6.34 6.65
CA ILE A 26 -2.51 5.01 6.47
C ILE A 26 -3.05 4.51 7.80
N GLY A 27 -4.30 4.06 7.79
CA GLY A 27 -4.93 3.39 8.92
C GLY A 27 -5.11 1.90 8.65
N ILE A 28 -4.97 1.09 9.69
CA ILE A 28 -5.33 -0.35 9.64
C ILE A 28 -6.68 -0.51 10.32
N ARG A 29 -7.71 -0.96 9.58
CA ARG A 29 -9.06 -1.15 10.11
C ARG A 29 -9.59 -2.54 9.84
N GLU A 30 -10.39 -3.04 10.77
CA GLU A 30 -11.14 -4.27 10.58
C GLU A 30 -12.41 -4.00 9.78
N THR A 31 -12.66 -4.82 8.77
CA THR A 31 -13.87 -4.78 7.94
C THR A 31 -14.40 -6.19 7.71
N VAL A 32 -15.66 -6.29 7.30
CA VAL A 32 -16.26 -7.53 6.84
C VAL A 32 -16.15 -7.57 5.32
N TRP A 33 -15.43 -8.56 4.79
CA TRP A 33 -15.16 -8.68 3.37
C TRP A 33 -15.92 -9.86 2.77
N ASN A 34 -16.73 -9.58 1.74
CA ASN A 34 -17.39 -10.60 0.93
C ASN A 34 -16.53 -10.89 -0.31
N TYR A 35 -16.07 -12.14 -0.44
CA TYR A 35 -15.24 -12.57 -1.57
C TYR A 35 -16.01 -12.75 -2.88
N ALA A 36 -17.31 -13.00 -2.80
CA ALA A 36 -18.17 -13.19 -3.97
C ALA A 36 -19.43 -12.33 -3.77
N PRO A 37 -19.32 -11.01 -3.96
CA PRO A 37 -20.49 -10.14 -3.95
C PRO A 37 -21.43 -10.52 -5.11
N GLY A 38 -22.70 -10.74 -4.79
CA GLY A 38 -23.71 -11.25 -5.73
C GLY A 38 -24.15 -12.68 -5.39
N ASN A 39 -24.81 -13.31 -6.34
CA ASN A 39 -25.38 -14.66 -6.21
C ASN A 39 -25.05 -15.58 -7.39
N ALA A 40 -24.29 -15.12 -8.37
CA ALA A 40 -23.99 -15.82 -9.60
C ALA A 40 -22.53 -15.65 -10.01
N ASN A 41 -22.00 -16.66 -10.68
CA ASN A 41 -20.66 -16.64 -11.25
C ASN A 41 -20.64 -15.69 -12.45
N ALA A 42 -19.76 -14.68 -12.39
CA ALA A 42 -19.69 -13.64 -13.42
C ALA A 42 -19.26 -14.16 -14.80
N ILE A 43 -18.63 -15.33 -14.88
CA ILE A 43 -18.16 -15.93 -16.14
C ILE A 43 -19.24 -16.86 -16.72
N SER A 44 -19.75 -17.81 -15.92
CA SER A 44 -20.72 -18.81 -16.40
C SER A 44 -22.17 -18.32 -16.39
N GLY A 45 -22.47 -17.27 -15.60
CA GLY A 45 -23.82 -16.76 -15.38
C GLY A 45 -24.69 -17.65 -14.47
N GLN A 46 -24.18 -18.80 -14.02
CA GLN A 46 -24.91 -19.73 -13.16
C GLN A 46 -25.00 -19.21 -11.73
N LEU A 47 -26.11 -19.53 -11.05
CA LEU A 47 -26.26 -19.22 -9.64
C LEU A 47 -25.27 -20.05 -8.82
N PHE A 48 -24.68 -19.45 -7.77
CA PHE A 48 -23.78 -20.16 -6.87
C PHE A 48 -24.41 -21.37 -6.18
N ALA A 49 -25.74 -21.38 -6.06
CA ALA A 49 -26.50 -22.49 -5.49
C ALA A 49 -26.55 -23.72 -6.41
N GLU A 50 -26.33 -23.53 -7.71
CA GLU A 50 -26.39 -24.57 -8.74
C GLU A 50 -25.00 -25.09 -9.13
N GLU A 51 -23.94 -24.36 -8.76
CA GLU A 51 -22.56 -24.71 -9.06
C GLU A 51 -21.90 -25.40 -7.86
N GLU A 52 -21.69 -26.71 -7.95
CA GLU A 52 -21.11 -27.54 -6.87
C GLU A 52 -19.73 -27.01 -6.42
N GLN A 53 -18.92 -26.53 -7.36
CA GLN A 53 -17.60 -25.95 -7.05
C GLN A 53 -17.70 -24.65 -6.26
N ALA A 54 -18.69 -23.81 -6.54
CA ALA A 54 -18.94 -22.59 -5.79
C ALA A 54 -19.44 -22.90 -4.37
N GLU A 55 -20.23 -23.98 -4.22
CA GLU A 55 -20.75 -24.40 -2.92
C GLU A 55 -19.62 -24.63 -1.90
N VAL A 56 -18.52 -25.26 -2.32
CA VAL A 56 -17.38 -25.60 -1.47
C VAL A 56 -16.84 -24.37 -0.73
N PHE A 57 -16.77 -23.22 -1.39
CA PHE A 57 -16.18 -21.99 -0.85
C PHE A 57 -17.21 -21.00 -0.30
N LEU A 58 -18.41 -20.94 -0.89
CA LEU A 58 -19.36 -19.86 -0.63
C LEU A 58 -20.48 -20.23 0.34
N LYS A 59 -20.83 -21.53 0.47
CA LYS A 59 -21.98 -21.94 1.27
C LYS A 59 -21.71 -21.86 2.77
N ARG A 60 -22.57 -21.10 3.45
CA ARG A 60 -22.59 -21.01 4.92
C ARG A 60 -23.24 -22.26 5.53
N GLY A 61 -22.77 -22.69 6.69
CA GLY A 61 -23.35 -23.80 7.44
C GLY A 61 -22.78 -23.91 8.86
N PRO A 62 -23.20 -24.92 9.64
CA PRO A 62 -22.77 -25.09 11.04
C PRO A 62 -21.25 -25.19 11.20
N HIS A 63 -20.56 -25.75 10.20
CA HIS A 63 -19.11 -25.92 10.15
C HIS A 63 -18.45 -25.12 9.02
N ARG A 64 -19.17 -24.17 8.39
CA ARG A 64 -18.67 -23.37 7.27
C ARG A 64 -19.04 -21.90 7.42
N ILE A 65 -18.04 -21.03 7.41
CA ILE A 65 -18.22 -19.57 7.55
C ILE A 65 -18.98 -18.99 6.35
N GLY A 66 -18.73 -19.52 5.14
CA GLY A 66 -19.29 -19.04 3.88
C GLY A 66 -18.35 -18.08 3.15
N ASN A 67 -18.90 -17.15 2.36
CA ASN A 67 -18.13 -16.23 1.51
C ASN A 67 -17.62 -14.95 2.20
N THR A 68 -18.01 -14.71 3.45
CA THR A 68 -17.84 -13.43 4.13
C THR A 68 -16.98 -13.56 5.39
N TYR A 69 -15.86 -12.83 5.44
CA TYR A 69 -14.86 -12.96 6.50
C TYR A 69 -14.47 -11.61 7.07
N LYS A 70 -14.19 -11.56 8.38
CA LYS A 70 -13.55 -10.39 9.00
C LYS A 70 -12.08 -10.30 8.57
N LYS A 71 -11.64 -9.13 8.11
CA LYS A 71 -10.27 -8.85 7.63
C LYS A 71 -9.78 -7.54 8.23
N ALA A 72 -8.47 -7.41 8.40
CA ALA A 72 -7.82 -6.12 8.66
C ALA A 72 -7.25 -5.60 7.33
N ILE A 73 -7.59 -4.37 6.95
CA ILE A 73 -7.22 -3.76 5.67
C ILE A 73 -6.53 -2.42 5.90
N TYR A 74 -5.69 -2.02 4.94
CA TYR A 74 -5.08 -0.69 4.90
C TYR A 74 -5.99 0.30 4.18
N ILE A 75 -6.18 1.47 4.79
CA ILE A 75 -7.01 2.56 4.28
C ILE A 75 -6.18 3.83 4.28
N GLN A 76 -6.20 4.59 3.18
CA GLN A 76 -5.53 5.88 3.11
C GLN A 76 -6.44 7.01 3.61
N TYR A 77 -5.84 7.96 4.31
CA TYR A 77 -6.45 9.19 4.78
C TYR A 77 -5.74 10.39 4.18
N THR A 78 -6.43 11.54 4.20
CA THR A 78 -5.88 12.79 3.67
C THR A 78 -4.82 13.39 4.58
N ASN A 79 -4.93 13.20 5.90
CA ASN A 79 -4.05 13.82 6.89
C ASN A 79 -4.00 13.04 8.23
N HIS A 80 -3.29 13.60 9.21
CA HIS A 80 -3.06 13.04 10.54
C HIS A 80 -4.30 12.92 11.45
N LEU A 81 -5.44 13.48 11.07
CA LEU A 81 -6.69 13.38 11.82
C LEU A 81 -7.39 12.02 11.58
N TYR A 82 -7.08 11.34 10.47
CA TYR A 82 -7.67 10.05 10.08
C TYR A 82 -9.21 10.08 10.01
N ASP A 83 -9.77 11.20 9.55
CA ASP A 83 -11.20 11.50 9.44
C ASP A 83 -11.71 11.34 8.00
N VAL A 84 -10.96 11.83 7.01
CA VAL A 84 -11.33 11.82 5.59
C VAL A 84 -10.54 10.73 4.85
N ILE A 85 -11.27 9.74 4.31
CA ILE A 85 -10.70 8.63 3.53
C ILE A 85 -10.38 9.11 2.11
N VAL A 86 -9.23 8.70 1.59
CA VAL A 86 -8.90 8.84 0.17
C VAL A 86 -9.51 7.67 -0.59
N GLU A 87 -10.44 7.98 -1.50
CA GLU A 87 -11.13 6.97 -2.30
C GLU A 87 -10.13 6.20 -3.17
N LYS A 88 -10.25 4.87 -3.12
CA LYS A 88 -9.44 3.97 -3.92
C LYS A 88 -10.26 3.41 -5.08
N PRO A 89 -9.64 3.11 -6.23
CA PRO A 89 -10.35 2.53 -7.35
C PRO A 89 -11.08 1.24 -6.96
N SER A 90 -12.30 1.04 -7.47
CA SER A 90 -13.16 -0.10 -7.11
C SER A 90 -12.51 -1.46 -7.37
N TRP A 91 -11.75 -1.57 -8.46
CA TRP A 91 -11.02 -2.79 -8.84
C TRP A 91 -9.90 -3.18 -7.85
N LEU A 92 -9.49 -2.28 -6.95
CA LEU A 92 -8.46 -2.57 -5.95
C LEU A 92 -8.97 -3.48 -4.83
N GLY A 93 -10.29 -3.70 -4.72
CA GLY A 93 -10.88 -4.70 -3.83
C GLY A 93 -10.58 -4.44 -2.36
N PHE A 94 -9.96 -5.38 -1.65
CA PHE A 94 -9.51 -5.21 -0.25
C PHE A 94 -8.04 -4.82 -0.12
N LEU A 95 -7.31 -4.68 -1.24
CA LEU A 95 -5.92 -4.25 -1.21
C LEU A 95 -5.82 -2.82 -0.66
N GLY A 96 -4.69 -2.55 -0.01
CA GLY A 96 -4.36 -1.24 0.52
C GLY A 96 -4.16 -0.17 -0.58
N PRO A 97 -3.96 1.09 -0.20
CA PRO A 97 -3.72 2.17 -1.14
C PRO A 97 -2.43 1.95 -1.95
N ILE A 98 -2.39 2.53 -3.15
CA ILE A 98 -1.22 2.48 -4.01
C ILE A 98 -0.24 3.56 -3.57
N ILE A 99 0.92 3.12 -3.08
CA ILE A 99 2.03 4.01 -2.70
C ILE A 99 2.95 4.16 -3.91
N LYS A 100 3.16 5.40 -4.35
CA LYS A 100 3.99 5.74 -5.50
C LYS A 100 5.16 6.62 -5.08
N GLY A 101 6.29 6.41 -5.74
CA GLY A 101 7.48 7.26 -5.65
C GLY A 101 8.38 7.04 -6.86
N GLU A 102 9.09 8.08 -7.26
CA GLU A 102 10.11 8.06 -8.30
C GLU A 102 11.48 7.83 -7.67
N VAL A 103 12.50 7.49 -8.47
CA VAL A 103 13.86 7.28 -7.96
C VAL A 103 14.39 8.55 -7.31
N GLY A 104 14.83 8.45 -6.06
CA GLY A 104 15.37 9.57 -5.30
C GLY A 104 14.36 10.19 -4.34
N ASP A 105 13.07 9.89 -4.47
CA ASP A 105 12.05 10.33 -3.52
C ASP A 105 12.23 9.72 -2.11
N SER A 106 11.78 10.46 -1.11
CA SER A 106 11.56 9.92 0.23
C SER A 106 10.07 9.69 0.44
N ILE A 107 9.69 8.54 0.98
CA ILE A 107 8.31 8.16 1.25
C ILE A 107 8.16 8.06 2.77
N THR A 108 7.33 8.91 3.34
CA THR A 108 6.98 8.85 4.76
C THR A 108 5.56 8.34 4.90
N ILE A 109 5.38 7.31 5.72
CA ILE A 109 4.08 6.73 6.04
C ILE A 109 3.78 6.95 7.52
N HIS A 110 2.69 7.67 7.78
CA HIS A 110 2.12 7.85 9.11
C HIS A 110 1.08 6.76 9.35
N LEU A 111 1.51 5.66 9.98
CA LEU A 111 0.67 4.49 10.19
C LEU A 111 -0.05 4.56 11.54
N LYS A 112 -1.35 4.30 11.54
CA LYS A 112 -2.16 4.19 12.76
C LYS A 112 -2.95 2.88 12.76
N ASN A 113 -2.74 2.07 13.79
CA ASN A 113 -3.48 0.83 13.95
C ASN A 113 -4.79 1.07 14.71
N PHE A 114 -5.92 0.81 14.07
CA PHE A 114 -7.26 0.84 14.69
C PHE A 114 -7.86 -0.57 14.88
N ALA A 115 -7.12 -1.61 14.51
CA ALA A 115 -7.58 -2.99 14.64
C ALA A 115 -7.40 -3.51 16.07
N SER A 116 -8.02 -4.65 16.37
CA SER A 116 -7.95 -5.28 17.69
C SER A 116 -6.60 -5.94 18.00
N ARG A 117 -5.77 -6.15 16.97
CA ARG A 117 -4.46 -6.82 17.05
C ARG A 117 -3.36 -5.92 16.56
N ASN A 118 -2.15 -6.18 17.04
CA ASN A 118 -0.94 -5.50 16.61
C ASN A 118 -0.60 -5.85 15.15
N TYR A 119 -0.47 -4.82 14.31
CA TYR A 119 -0.06 -4.95 12.90
C TYR A 119 1.09 -4.00 12.57
N THR A 120 1.89 -4.37 11.57
CA THR A 120 3.03 -3.61 11.08
C THR A 120 3.03 -3.52 9.57
N LEU A 121 3.87 -2.67 9.01
CA LEU A 121 4.01 -2.45 7.58
C LEU A 121 5.47 -2.62 7.16
N HIS A 122 5.73 -3.60 6.29
CA HIS A 122 7.07 -3.91 5.77
C HIS A 122 7.08 -3.68 4.26
N PRO A 123 7.92 -2.78 3.73
CA PRO A 123 7.90 -2.49 2.31
C PRO A 123 8.86 -3.39 1.52
N HIS A 124 8.54 -3.57 0.24
CA HIS A 124 9.42 -4.21 -0.74
C HIS A 124 9.84 -3.18 -1.79
N GLY A 125 11.07 -3.30 -2.33
CA GLY A 125 11.55 -2.45 -3.43
C GLY A 125 11.98 -1.04 -3.02
N VAL A 126 12.12 -0.76 -1.73
CA VAL A 126 12.61 0.53 -1.20
C VAL A 126 13.68 0.30 -0.14
N ARG A 127 14.46 1.34 0.16
CA ARG A 127 15.45 1.35 1.25
C ARG A 127 14.82 1.87 2.53
N TYR A 128 15.22 1.28 3.65
CA TYR A 128 14.83 1.70 4.99
C TYR A 128 15.94 1.37 5.98
N THR A 129 15.98 2.10 7.09
CA THR A 129 16.82 1.73 8.25
C THR A 129 16.16 0.59 9.03
N LYS A 130 16.89 -0.11 9.89
CA LYS A 130 16.35 -1.23 10.67
C LYS A 130 15.16 -0.85 11.56
N GLU A 131 15.16 0.38 12.06
CA GLU A 131 14.05 0.96 12.83
C GLU A 131 12.77 1.16 11.98
N ASN A 132 12.90 1.30 10.66
CA ASN A 132 11.82 1.51 9.70
C ASN A 132 11.43 0.25 8.91
N GLU A 133 11.95 -0.92 9.31
CA GLU A 133 11.71 -2.19 8.64
C GLU A 133 10.29 -2.71 8.87
N GLY A 134 9.69 -2.44 10.03
CA GLY A 134 8.33 -2.92 10.35
C GLY A 134 8.23 -4.44 10.53
N LYS A 135 9.32 -5.13 10.85
CA LYS A 135 9.34 -6.55 11.22
C LYS A 135 9.46 -6.70 12.74
N LEU A 136 8.77 -7.68 13.33
CA LEU A 136 8.75 -7.88 14.79
C LEU A 136 10.12 -8.21 15.38
N ASP A 137 10.97 -8.97 14.65
CA ASP A 137 12.29 -9.38 15.14
C ASP A 137 13.24 -8.20 15.42
N SER A 138 12.96 -7.01 14.87
CA SER A 138 13.73 -5.78 15.11
C SER A 138 13.13 -4.87 16.19
N ILE A 139 12.01 -5.28 16.81
CA ILE A 139 11.34 -4.51 17.87
C ILE A 139 11.63 -5.20 19.22
N PRO A 140 12.49 -4.64 20.09
CA PRO A 140 12.66 -5.20 21.44
C PRO A 140 11.32 -5.17 22.19
N ASP A 141 11.01 -6.25 22.92
CA ASP A 141 9.72 -6.56 23.58
C ASP A 141 9.03 -5.37 24.28
N GLN A 142 9.84 -4.46 24.85
CA GLN A 142 9.37 -3.24 25.52
C GLN A 142 8.64 -2.24 24.60
N ASN A 143 8.72 -2.41 23.28
CA ASN A 143 8.08 -1.56 22.28
C ASN A 143 6.80 -2.15 21.66
N LEU A 144 6.34 -3.33 22.08
CA LEU A 144 5.05 -3.89 21.63
C LEU A 144 3.86 -3.00 21.98
N SER A 145 3.99 -2.20 23.05
CA SER A 145 3.04 -1.15 23.42
C SER A 145 3.00 0.05 22.44
N LYS A 146 3.98 0.17 21.53
CA LYS A 146 3.99 1.20 20.48
C LYS A 146 3.10 0.86 19.29
N VAL A 147 2.65 -0.40 19.13
CA VAL A 147 1.84 -0.80 17.97
C VAL A 147 0.41 -0.24 18.02
N ASN A 148 -0.09 0.12 19.21
CA ASN A 148 -1.37 0.81 19.40
C ASN A 148 -1.24 2.35 19.46
N ARG A 149 -0.03 2.89 19.29
CA ARG A 149 0.18 4.33 19.09
C ARG A 149 0.41 4.60 17.59
N PRO A 150 0.08 5.79 17.07
CA PRO A 150 0.53 6.17 15.74
C PRO A 150 2.05 6.05 15.70
N PHE A 151 2.59 5.34 14.72
CA PHE A 151 4.03 5.26 14.50
C PHE A 151 4.36 5.61 13.06
N GLU A 152 5.49 6.28 12.90
CA GLU A 152 5.95 6.82 11.63
C GLU A 152 6.98 5.88 11.02
N CYS A 153 6.77 5.51 9.75
CA CYS A 153 7.71 4.73 8.96
C CYS A 153 8.31 5.62 7.88
N LYS A 154 9.64 5.69 7.80
CA LYS A 154 10.36 6.43 6.75
C LYS A 154 11.08 5.48 5.81
N TRP A 155 10.75 5.56 4.54
CA TRP A 155 11.37 4.79 3.48
C TRP A 155 11.94 5.72 2.40
N TYR A 156 12.89 5.21 1.64
CA TYR A 156 13.56 5.94 0.57
C TYR A 156 13.41 5.11 -0.70
N SER A 157 12.84 5.68 -1.76
CA SER A 157 12.75 4.97 -3.03
C SER A 157 14.16 4.80 -3.58
N SER A 158 14.63 3.56 -3.62
CA SER A 158 15.94 3.25 -4.14
C SER A 158 15.79 2.41 -5.39
N ILE A 159 16.05 3.01 -6.54
CA ILE A 159 16.67 2.25 -7.63
C ILE A 159 18.14 2.57 -7.50
N ARG A 160 18.96 1.56 -7.16
CA ARG A 160 20.38 1.64 -7.48
C ARG A 160 20.38 1.80 -8.99
N GLU A 161 20.87 2.92 -9.54
CA GLU A 161 21.51 2.82 -10.84
C GLU A 161 22.53 1.71 -10.66
N LYS A 162 22.22 0.50 -11.11
CA LYS A 162 23.26 -0.48 -11.36
C LYS A 162 24.14 0.24 -12.36
N THR A 163 25.32 0.66 -11.92
CA THR A 163 26.42 1.01 -12.79
C THR A 163 26.50 -0.09 -13.84
N GLY A 164 26.00 0.22 -15.06
CA GLY A 164 25.77 -0.74 -16.13
C GLY A 164 24.42 -1.47 -16.04
N GLN A 165 23.51 -1.14 -16.95
CA GLN A 165 22.29 -1.87 -17.32
C GLN A 165 21.20 -2.02 -16.25
N VAL A 166 20.17 -1.17 -16.32
CA VAL A 166 18.79 -1.59 -16.62
C VAL A 166 18.06 -0.45 -17.33
N LYS A 167 17.98 -0.55 -18.67
CA LYS A 167 17.17 0.34 -19.52
C LYS A 167 16.26 -0.55 -20.37
N ARG A 168 15.52 -1.47 -19.75
CA ARG A 168 14.66 -2.47 -20.41
C ARG A 168 13.67 -3.14 -19.42
N ASP A 169 12.95 -2.37 -18.62
CA ASP A 169 11.99 -2.95 -17.66
C ASP A 169 10.52 -2.70 -18.00
N LEU A 170 10.22 -1.92 -19.06
CA LEU A 170 8.88 -1.75 -19.58
C LEU A 170 8.96 -1.63 -21.12
N ASN A 171 9.19 -2.76 -21.79
CA ASN A 171 8.91 -2.96 -23.21
C ASN A 171 8.18 -4.28 -23.38
#